data_AF-I0AJ64-F1
#
_entry.id   AF-I0AJ64-F1
#
_cell.length_a   1.000
_cell.length_b   1.000
_cell.length_c   1.000
_cell.angle_alpha   90.00
_cell.angle_beta   90.00
_cell.angle_gamma   90.00
#
_symmetry.space_group_name_H-M   'P 1'
#
loop_
_entity.id
_entity.type
_entity.pdbx_description
1 polymer ?
#
loop_
_entity_poly.entity_id
_entity_poly.type
_entity_poly.pdbx_seq_one_letter_code
_entity_poly.pdbx_strand_id
1 'polypeptide(L)'
;MSGTLLKELIEIFRYRLVSLNIILLIVSSLTMFNYKIVSLVTFALIINIYDILGYHFTLIRRNTQVPEKVIVRAYRIHQLLFEILIAVFIGFLFGWQYSISCGVIKWFGLQDLLYYLILRQPIPQKFTWMKWTPFGIIKGDLSKFEVIFQAVIGIIIAILIIIL
;
A
#
# COMPACT_ATOMS: atom_id res chain seq x y z
N MET A 1 11.12 -26.20 -11.14
CA MET A 1 10.69 -24.94 -10.47
C MET A 1 9.68 -25.31 -9.38
N SER A 2 10.03 -25.43 -8.08
CA SER A 2 8.97 -25.52 -7.03
C SER A 2 9.43 -25.43 -5.57
N GLY A 3 10.67 -25.78 -5.20
CA GLY A 3 11.05 -25.86 -3.78
C GLY A 3 11.34 -24.53 -3.07
N THR A 4 11.97 -23.57 -3.75
CA THR A 4 12.41 -22.29 -3.15
C THR A 4 11.28 -21.27 -3.03
N LEU A 5 10.43 -21.14 -4.05
CA LEU A 5 9.26 -20.27 -4.03
C LEU A 5 8.30 -20.58 -2.89
N LEU A 6 8.04 -21.87 -2.65
CA LEU A 6 7.14 -22.30 -1.60
C LEU A 6 7.71 -21.96 -0.21
N LYS A 7 9.02 -22.12 -0.02
CA LYS A 7 9.69 -21.75 1.25
C LYS A 7 9.64 -20.25 1.51
N GLU A 8 9.91 -19.42 0.50
CA GLU A 8 9.82 -17.95 0.61
C GLU A 8 8.39 -17.49 0.90
N LEU A 9 7.39 -18.06 0.20
CA LEU A 9 5.99 -17.81 0.52
C LEU A 9 5.70 -18.17 1.98
N ILE A 10 6.08 -19.37 2.43
CA ILE A 10 5.91 -19.78 3.82
C ILE A 10 6.59 -18.80 4.80
N GLU A 11 7.75 -18.24 4.44
CA GLU A 11 8.46 -17.25 5.25
C GLU A 11 7.73 -15.90 5.33
N ILE A 12 7.15 -15.43 4.21
CA ILE A 12 6.28 -14.24 4.21
C ILE A 12 5.03 -14.49 5.07
N PHE A 13 4.43 -15.68 4.96
CA PHE A 13 3.25 -16.06 5.74
C PHE A 13 3.56 -16.37 7.21
N ARG A 14 4.83 -16.56 7.59
CA ARG A 14 5.26 -16.62 8.99
C ARG A 14 5.08 -15.27 9.71
N TYR A 15 5.05 -14.15 8.98
CA TYR A 15 4.69 -12.88 9.59
C TYR A 15 3.19 -12.89 9.94
N ARG A 16 2.88 -13.05 11.23
CA ARG A 16 1.51 -13.15 11.76
C ARG A 16 0.56 -12.06 11.25
N LEU A 17 1.07 -10.86 10.99
CA LEU A 17 0.27 -9.73 10.53
C LEU A 17 0.02 -9.72 9.01
N VAL A 18 0.82 -10.43 8.21
CA VAL A 18 0.53 -10.62 6.77
C VAL A 18 -0.71 -11.50 6.62
N SER A 19 -0.78 -12.60 7.37
CA SER A 19 -1.97 -13.45 7.44
C SER A 19 -3.19 -12.67 7.94
N LEU A 20 -3.01 -11.78 8.92
CA LEU A 20 -4.07 -10.87 9.36
C LEU A 20 -4.51 -9.92 8.24
N ASN A 21 -3.58 -9.31 7.49
CA ASN A 21 -3.94 -8.46 6.35
C ASN A 21 -4.78 -9.25 5.34
N ILE A 22 -4.40 -10.48 5.00
CA ILE A 22 -5.15 -11.32 4.06
C ILE A 22 -6.56 -11.63 4.58
N ILE A 23 -6.70 -11.99 5.86
CA ILE A 23 -8.01 -12.22 6.47
C ILE A 23 -8.86 -10.94 6.41
N LEU A 24 -8.28 -9.79 6.80
CA LEU A 24 -8.95 -8.50 6.74
C LEU A 24 -9.31 -8.12 5.30
N LEU A 25 -8.48 -8.46 4.32
CA LEU A 25 -8.73 -8.21 2.91
C LEU A 25 -9.93 -9.02 2.42
N ILE A 26 -10.01 -10.30 2.78
CA ILE A 26 -11.17 -11.15 2.44
C ILE A 26 -12.44 -10.58 3.09
N VAL A 27 -12.40 -10.28 4.39
CA VAL A 27 -13.56 -9.76 5.12
C VAL A 27 -14.00 -8.40 4.56
N SER A 28 -13.07 -7.48 4.30
CA SER A 28 -13.37 -6.16 3.72
C SER A 28 -13.90 -6.27 2.29
N SER A 29 -13.35 -7.17 1.47
CA SER A 29 -13.83 -7.42 0.10
C SER A 29 -15.26 -7.96 0.06
N LEU A 30 -15.66 -8.79 1.02
CA LEU A 30 -17.03 -9.28 1.11
C LEU A 30 -17.99 -8.21 1.67
N THR A 31 -17.55 -7.44 2.66
CA THR A 31 -18.40 -6.47 3.36
C THR A 31 -18.56 -5.15 2.61
N MET A 32 -17.64 -4.79 1.70
CA MET A 32 -17.70 -3.52 0.93
C MET A 32 -18.94 -3.38 0.05
N PHE A 33 -19.58 -4.49 -0.34
CA PHE A 33 -20.84 -4.45 -1.10
C PHE A 33 -22.04 -3.98 -0.26
N ASN A 34 -22.01 -4.24 1.05
CA ASN A 34 -23.01 -3.75 2.00
C ASN A 34 -22.63 -2.36 2.55
N TYR A 35 -21.33 -2.12 2.75
CA TYR A 35 -20.80 -0.90 3.33
C TYR A 35 -19.72 -0.31 2.41
N LYS A 36 -20.14 0.53 1.45
CA LYS A 36 -19.25 1.07 0.40
C LYS A 36 -17.98 1.72 0.93
N ILE A 37 -18.01 2.36 2.10
CA ILE A 37 -16.83 2.97 2.74
C ILE A 37 -15.71 1.97 3.03
N VAL A 38 -16.06 0.69 3.23
CA VAL A 38 -15.08 -0.39 3.45
C VAL A 38 -14.22 -0.63 2.20
N SER A 39 -14.63 -0.16 1.01
CA SER A 39 -13.79 -0.21 -0.19
C SER A 39 -12.43 0.49 -0.03
N LEU A 40 -12.34 1.53 0.81
CA LEU A 40 -11.06 2.19 1.14
C LEU A 40 -10.13 1.27 1.93
N VAL A 41 -10.71 0.49 2.85
CA VAL A 41 -9.97 -0.51 3.63
C VAL A 41 -9.51 -1.63 2.70
N THR A 42 -10.41 -2.14 1.85
CA THR A 42 -10.08 -3.15 0.83
C THR A 42 -8.93 -2.67 -0.06
N PHE A 43 -9.01 -1.43 -0.56
CA PHE A 43 -7.96 -0.79 -1.37
C PHE A 43 -6.62 -0.72 -0.61
N ALA A 44 -6.61 -0.20 0.61
CA ALA A 44 -5.39 -0.07 1.40
C ALA A 44 -4.74 -1.44 1.69
N LEU A 45 -5.55 -2.46 1.97
CA LEU A 45 -5.05 -3.81 2.24
C LEU A 45 -4.50 -4.49 0.98
N ILE A 46 -5.20 -4.41 -0.16
CA ILE A 46 -4.77 -5.09 -1.38
C ILE A 46 -3.49 -4.49 -1.96
N ILE A 47 -3.36 -3.16 -1.99
CA ILE A 47 -2.12 -2.51 -2.46
C ILE A 47 -0.96 -2.76 -1.49
N ASN A 48 -1.23 -2.90 -0.19
CA ASN A 48 -0.21 -3.24 0.78
C ASN A 48 0.28 -4.68 0.64
N ILE A 49 -0.61 -5.64 0.34
CA ILE A 49 -0.19 -7.00 -0.02
C ILE A 49 0.65 -6.98 -1.30
N TYR A 50 0.21 -6.24 -2.31
CA TYR A 50 0.99 -6.08 -3.53
C TYR A 50 2.38 -5.52 -3.22
N ASP A 51 2.48 -4.55 -2.30
CA ASP A 51 3.76 -3.94 -1.93
C ASP A 51 4.69 -4.89 -1.21
N ILE A 52 4.16 -5.65 -0.24
CA ILE A 52 4.90 -6.67 0.50
C ILE A 52 5.43 -7.74 -0.46
N LEU A 53 4.56 -8.30 -1.30
CA LEU A 53 4.95 -9.34 -2.25
C LEU A 53 5.90 -8.80 -3.31
N GLY A 54 5.61 -7.62 -3.85
CA GLY A 54 6.42 -6.97 -4.86
C GLY A 54 7.82 -6.67 -4.36
N TYR A 55 7.96 -6.00 -3.22
CA TYR A 55 9.26 -5.72 -2.60
C TYR A 55 10.02 -7.01 -2.29
N HIS A 56 9.37 -8.00 -1.68
CA HIS A 56 10.01 -9.27 -1.32
C HIS A 56 10.47 -10.04 -2.56
N PHE A 57 9.61 -10.25 -3.56
CA PHE A 57 9.98 -11.02 -4.75
C PHE A 57 10.90 -10.28 -5.73
N THR A 58 10.92 -8.95 -5.72
CA THR A 58 11.81 -8.18 -6.60
C THR A 58 13.20 -7.99 -5.99
N LEU A 59 13.32 -7.79 -4.68
CA LEU A 59 14.60 -7.52 -4.02
C LEU A 59 15.28 -8.75 -3.42
N ILE A 60 14.53 -9.74 -2.92
CA ILE A 60 15.12 -10.92 -2.27
C ILE A 60 15.47 -12.00 -3.30
N ARG A 61 14.81 -12.01 -4.47
CA ARG A 61 14.85 -13.16 -5.38
C ARG A 61 15.93 -13.13 -6.47
N ARG A 62 16.86 -12.16 -6.54
CA ARG A 62 17.72 -12.09 -7.75
C ARG A 62 19.23 -11.90 -7.55
N ASN A 63 19.93 -12.96 -7.99
CA ASN A 63 21.22 -12.99 -8.68
C ASN A 63 21.46 -11.76 -9.57
N THR A 64 22.29 -10.84 -9.10
CA THR A 64 23.42 -10.12 -9.74
C THR A 64 23.42 -9.66 -11.21
N GLN A 65 22.40 -9.92 -12.05
CA GLN A 65 22.45 -9.58 -13.49
C GLN A 65 21.87 -8.21 -13.86
N VAL A 66 20.98 -7.64 -13.04
CA VAL A 66 20.33 -6.35 -13.32
C VAL A 66 20.54 -5.42 -12.12
N PRO A 67 20.94 -4.14 -12.34
CA PRO A 67 21.13 -3.20 -11.24
C PRO A 67 19.84 -3.01 -10.43
N GLU A 68 19.96 -3.02 -9.10
CA GLU A 68 18.85 -2.88 -8.15
C GLU A 68 17.95 -1.67 -8.47
N LYS A 69 18.56 -0.52 -8.81
CA LYS A 69 17.82 0.70 -9.19
C LYS A 69 16.84 0.48 -10.34
N VAL A 70 17.19 -0.35 -11.32
CA VAL A 70 16.33 -0.64 -12.49
C VAL A 70 15.15 -1.50 -12.05
N ILE A 71 15.41 -2.51 -11.22
CA ILE A 71 14.40 -3.42 -10.68
C ILE A 71 13.40 -2.64 -9.83
N VAL A 72 13.89 -1.82 -8.88
CA VAL A 72 13.04 -0.98 -8.02
C VAL A 72 12.19 -0.03 -8.86
N ARG A 73 12.76 0.59 -9.90
CA ARG A 73 12.01 1.48 -10.79
C ARG A 73 10.89 0.74 -11.53
N ALA A 74 11.18 -0.41 -12.12
CA ALA A 74 10.18 -1.22 -12.81
C ALA A 74 9.07 -1.67 -11.84
N TYR A 75 9.46 -2.11 -10.65
CA TYR A 75 8.54 -2.46 -9.58
C TYR A 75 7.60 -1.30 -9.22
N ARG A 76 8.12 -0.09 -9.00
CA ARG A 76 7.30 1.10 -8.69
C ARG A 76 6.32 1.45 -9.80
N ILE A 77 6.70 1.26 -11.07
CA ILE A 77 5.79 1.46 -12.21
C ILE A 77 4.65 0.44 -12.16
N HIS A 78 4.96 -0.85 -11.98
CA HIS A 78 3.94 -1.88 -11.87
C HIS A 78 3.01 -1.67 -10.67
N GLN A 79 3.58 -1.25 -9.54
CA GLN A 79 2.82 -0.90 -8.35
C GLN A 79 1.83 0.23 -8.63
N LEU A 80 2.28 1.35 -9.25
CA LEU A 80 1.41 2.46 -9.59
C LEU A 80 0.28 2.04 -10.54
N LEU A 81 0.59 1.25 -11.57
CA LEU A 81 -0.41 0.74 -12.50
C LEU A 81 -1.45 -0.14 -11.81
N PHE A 82 -1.01 -1.00 -10.88
CA PHE A 82 -1.91 -1.83 -10.07
C PHE A 82 -2.81 -0.97 -9.18
N GLU A 83 -2.25 0.03 -8.48
CA GLU A 83 -2.99 0.96 -7.64
C GLU A 83 -4.07 1.71 -8.45
N ILE A 84 -3.72 2.23 -9.63
CA ILE A 84 -4.67 2.91 -10.53
C ILE A 84 -5.77 1.94 -10.97
N LEU A 85 -5.42 0.71 -11.35
CA LEU A 85 -6.40 -0.29 -11.78
C LEU A 85 -7.42 -0.60 -10.68
N ILE A 86 -6.97 -0.83 -9.44
CA ILE A 86 -7.89 -1.10 -8.32
C ILE A 86 -8.75 0.14 -8.01
N ALA A 87 -8.17 1.34 -8.03
CA ALA A 87 -8.93 2.57 -7.82
C ALA A 87 -10.02 2.76 -8.88
N VAL A 88 -9.71 2.53 -10.16
CA VAL A 88 -10.68 2.61 -11.26
C VAL A 88 -11.77 1.54 -11.11
N PHE A 89 -11.40 0.32 -10.72
CA PHE A 89 -12.36 -0.76 -10.45
C PHE A 89 -13.34 -0.39 -9.32
N ILE A 90 -12.84 0.19 -8.22
CA ILE A 90 -13.67 0.73 -7.13
C ILE A 90 -14.59 1.85 -7.65
N GLY A 91 -14.09 2.71 -8.54
CA GLY A 91 -14.86 3.78 -9.17
C GLY A 91 -16.06 3.26 -9.94
N PHE A 92 -15.88 2.22 -10.75
CA PHE A 92 -16.97 1.59 -11.50
C PHE A 92 -17.98 0.86 -10.62
N LEU A 93 -17.55 0.23 -9.51
CA LEU A 93 -18.44 -0.55 -8.64
C LEU A 93 -19.23 0.30 -7.65
N PHE A 94 -18.59 1.31 -7.04
CA PHE A 94 -19.15 2.02 -5.89
C PHE A 94 -19.32 3.52 -6.12
N GLY A 95 -18.70 4.07 -7.16
CA GLY A 95 -18.73 5.49 -7.53
C GLY A 95 -17.36 6.16 -7.44
N TRP A 96 -17.15 7.18 -8.27
CA TRP A 96 -15.86 7.88 -8.39
C TRP A 96 -15.41 8.58 -7.11
N GLN A 97 -16.32 8.99 -6.23
CA GLN A 97 -15.97 9.55 -4.91
C GLN A 97 -15.13 8.58 -4.06
N TYR A 98 -15.44 7.27 -4.09
CA TYR A 98 -14.67 6.24 -3.38
C TYR A 98 -13.32 6.00 -4.05
N SER A 99 -13.27 6.01 -5.38
CA SER A 99 -12.03 5.89 -6.15
C SER A 99 -11.05 7.04 -5.86
N ILE A 100 -11.54 8.29 -5.88
CA ILE A 100 -10.76 9.48 -5.56
C ILE A 100 -10.25 9.38 -4.11
N SER A 101 -11.12 8.96 -3.19
CA SER A 101 -10.76 8.77 -1.78
C SER A 101 -9.65 7.73 -1.59
N CYS A 102 -9.65 6.65 -2.39
CA CYS A 102 -8.54 5.67 -2.44
C CYS A 102 -7.23 6.33 -2.91
N GLY A 103 -7.30 7.15 -3.96
CA GLY A 103 -6.17 7.95 -4.44
C GLY A 103 -5.63 8.90 -3.37
N VAL A 104 -6.50 9.55 -2.61
CA VAL A 104 -6.12 10.47 -1.52
C VAL A 104 -5.37 9.72 -0.41
N ILE A 105 -5.91 8.63 0.13
CA ILE A 105 -5.22 7.90 1.20
C ILE A 105 -3.87 7.34 0.75
N LYS A 106 -3.74 6.95 -0.52
CA LYS A 106 -2.45 6.58 -1.11
C LYS A 106 -1.52 7.79 -1.18
N TRP A 107 -2.00 8.91 -1.69
CA TRP A 107 -1.18 10.11 -1.90
C TRP A 107 -0.63 10.70 -0.59
N PHE A 108 -1.37 10.54 0.50
CA PHE A 108 -0.94 10.91 1.84
C PHE A 108 -0.14 9.82 2.57
N GLY A 109 0.28 8.76 1.87
CA GLY A 109 1.27 7.81 2.39
C GLY A 109 0.75 6.81 3.43
N LEU A 110 -0.56 6.55 3.47
CA LEU A 110 -1.13 5.55 4.40
C LEU A 110 -0.53 4.16 4.16
N GLN A 111 -0.31 3.80 2.90
CA GLN A 111 0.26 2.52 2.52
C GLN A 111 1.67 2.33 3.11
N ASP A 112 2.54 3.34 3.05
CA ASP A 112 3.90 3.26 3.58
C ASP A 112 3.87 2.91 5.08
N LEU A 113 2.96 3.51 5.86
CA LEU A 113 2.80 3.17 7.27
C LEU A 113 2.29 1.74 7.47
N LEU A 114 1.30 1.31 6.68
CA LEU A 114 0.76 -0.04 6.73
C LEU A 114 1.84 -1.09 6.46
N TYR A 115 2.76 -0.82 5.53
CA TYR A 115 3.87 -1.72 5.21
C TYR A 115 4.74 -2.00 6.45
N TYR A 116 5.21 -0.96 7.13
CA TYR A 116 6.03 -1.12 8.34
C TYR A 116 5.27 -1.76 9.49
N LEU A 117 4.00 -1.37 9.69
CA LEU A 117 3.16 -1.94 10.75
C LEU A 117 2.92 -3.43 10.54
N ILE A 118 2.60 -3.85 9.31
CA ILE A 118 2.28 -5.24 8.99
C ILE A 118 3.53 -6.11 8.99
N LEU A 119 4.66 -5.63 8.49
CA LEU A 119 5.91 -6.39 8.58
C LEU A 119 6.56 -6.33 9.97
N ARG A 120 5.97 -5.57 10.90
CA ARG A 120 6.55 -5.28 12.23
C ARG A 120 7.99 -4.75 12.15
N GLN A 121 8.27 -3.99 11.09
CA GLN A 121 9.56 -3.34 10.92
C GLN A 121 9.58 -2.01 11.69
N PRO A 122 10.74 -1.60 12.22
CA PRO A 122 10.85 -0.31 12.88
C PRO A 122 10.56 0.80 11.88
N ILE A 123 9.59 1.66 12.21
CA ILE A 123 9.26 2.82 11.38
C ILE A 123 10.50 3.73 11.32
N PRO A 124 10.99 4.08 10.12
CA PRO A 124 12.15 4.95 9.94
C PRO A 124 11.96 6.30 10.65
N GLN A 125 13.03 6.85 11.21
CA GLN A 125 12.99 8.20 11.79
C GLN A 125 12.87 9.28 10.71
N LYS A 126 13.41 9.00 9.52
CA LYS A 126 13.34 9.86 8.33
C LYS A 126 12.93 9.06 7.10
N PHE A 127 12.02 9.61 6.33
CA PHE A 127 11.50 9.08 5.07
C PHE A 127 12.01 9.95 3.92
N THR A 128 12.97 9.41 3.16
CA THR A 128 13.63 10.13 2.04
C THR A 128 12.96 9.85 0.69
N TRP A 129 12.04 8.88 0.63
CA TRP A 129 11.35 8.45 -0.59
C TRP A 129 9.93 9.02 -0.74
N MET A 130 9.40 9.70 0.27
CA MET A 130 8.02 10.22 0.27
C MET A 130 7.91 11.62 -0.35
N LYS A 131 8.87 12.02 -1.19
CA LYS A 131 8.92 13.36 -1.82
C LYS A 131 7.76 13.66 -2.78
N TRP A 132 6.97 12.65 -3.12
CA TRP A 132 5.80 12.74 -4.00
C TRP A 132 4.50 12.98 -3.23
N THR A 133 4.49 12.85 -1.88
CA THR A 133 3.32 13.15 -1.06
C THR A 133 3.21 14.66 -0.83
N PRO A 134 2.03 15.20 -0.45
CA PRO A 134 1.85 16.64 -0.26
C PRO A 134 2.90 17.27 0.68
N PHE A 135 3.15 16.64 1.83
CA PHE A 135 4.18 17.11 2.77
C PHE A 135 5.60 16.95 2.21
N GLY A 136 5.86 15.85 1.49
CA GLY A 136 7.16 15.58 0.89
C GLY A 136 7.51 16.54 -0.24
N ILE A 137 6.51 17.03 -0.98
CA ILE A 137 6.71 18.07 -2.00
C ILE A 137 7.14 19.38 -1.35
N ILE A 138 6.57 19.72 -0.19
CA ILE A 138 6.85 20.98 0.52
C ILE A 138 8.20 20.94 1.25
N LYS A 139 8.49 19.85 1.96
CA LYS A 139 9.64 19.75 2.88
C LYS A 139 10.79 18.88 2.34
N GLY A 140 10.54 18.01 1.39
CA GLY A 140 11.47 16.97 0.96
C GLY A 140 11.43 15.76 1.90
N ASP A 141 12.41 15.66 2.80
CA ASP A 141 12.54 14.52 3.72
C ASP A 141 11.62 14.68 4.94
N LEU A 142 10.85 13.64 5.25
CA LEU A 142 9.83 13.67 6.29
C LEU A 142 10.25 12.89 7.53
N SER A 143 9.90 13.40 8.71
CA SER A 143 10.03 12.65 9.95
C SER A 143 8.89 11.63 10.10
N LYS A 144 9.08 10.63 10.96
CA LYS A 144 8.03 9.66 11.34
C LYS A 144 6.71 10.34 11.70
N PHE A 145 6.76 11.39 12.54
CA PHE A 145 5.55 12.07 13.01
C PHE A 145 4.84 12.81 11.87
N GLU A 146 5.57 13.40 10.94
CA GLU A 146 5.00 14.05 9.76
C GLU A 146 4.33 13.06 8.83
N VAL A 147 4.91 11.86 8.67
CA VAL A 147 4.29 10.79 7.89
C VAL A 147 2.98 10.31 8.53
N ILE A 148 2.98 10.11 9.86
CA ILE A 148 1.75 9.74 10.60
C ILE A 148 0.70 10.85 10.47
N PHE A 149 1.11 12.11 10.66
CA PHE A 149 0.22 13.25 10.60
C PHE A 149 -0.41 13.42 9.21
N GLN A 150 0.37 13.36 8.14
CA GLN A 150 -0.19 13.44 6.78
C GLN A 150 -1.12 12.26 6.49
N ALA A 151 -0.81 11.04 6.93
CA ALA A 151 -1.68 9.89 6.69
C ALA A 151 -3.05 10.06 7.39
N VAL A 152 -3.06 10.60 8.60
CA VAL A 152 -4.31 10.95 9.32
C VAL A 152 -5.09 12.02 8.56
N ILE A 153 -4.44 13.08 8.07
CA ILE A 153 -5.09 14.10 7.23
C ILE A 153 -5.70 13.47 5.98
N GLY A 154 -4.96 12.58 5.30
CA GLY A 154 -5.44 11.88 4.11
C GLY A 154 -6.72 11.07 4.38
N ILE A 155 -6.78 10.37 5.52
CA ILE A 155 -8.00 9.65 5.95
C ILE A 155 -9.16 10.62 6.17
N ILE A 156 -8.94 11.74 6.86
CA ILE A 156 -9.98 12.74 7.11
C ILE A 156 -10.52 13.30 5.79
N ILE A 157 -9.64 13.70 4.87
CA ILE A 157 -10.03 14.23 3.56
C ILE A 157 -10.81 13.16 2.76
N ALA A 158 -10.34 11.92 2.75
CA ALA A 158 -11.02 10.82 2.08
C ALA A 158 -12.43 10.58 2.64
N ILE A 159 -12.63 10.67 3.95
CA ILE A 159 -13.96 10.56 4.57
C ILE A 159 -14.84 11.75 4.15
N LEU A 160 -14.30 12.97 4.15
CA LEU A 160 -15.05 14.16 3.72
C LEU A 160 -15.52 14.05 2.26
N ILE A 161 -14.68 13.55 1.35
CA ILE A 161 -15.04 13.33 -0.06
C ILE A 161 -16.18 12.31 -0.22
N ILE A 162 -16.30 11.34 0.69
CA ILE A 162 -17.37 10.33 0.63
C ILE A 162 -18.70 10.90 1.15
N ILE A 163 -18.65 11.87 2.07
CA ILE A 163 -19.84 12.44 2.73
C ILE A 163 -20.45 13.59 1.90
N LEU A 164 -19.61 14.39 1.24
CA LEU A 164 -20.01 15.54 0.43
C LEU A 164 -20.50 15.11 -0.96
#